data_AF-A0A852VCV4-F1
#
_entry.id   AF-A0A852VCV4-F1
#
_cell.length_a   1.000
_cell.length_b   1.000
_cell.length_c   1.000
_cell.angle_alpha   90.00
_cell.angle_beta   90.00
_cell.angle_gamma   90.00
#
_symmetry.space_group_name_H-M   'P 1'
#
loop_
_entity.id
_entity.type
_entity.pdbx_description
1 polymer ?
#
loop_
_entity_poly.entity_id
_entity_poly.type
_entity_poly.pdbx_seq_one_letter_code
_entity_poly.pdbx_strand_id
1 'polypeptide(L)'
;MCDAYEVVGRTHNAIGLTGPVDPTRRPYHSRPFLVLHAERFARALLETVTDPRLRELPLTGGVDQWADSTDLLDRQDAINAAVDAIV
;
A
#
# COMPACT_ATOMS: atom_id res chain seq x y z
N MET A 1 -6.81 17.06 -4.61
CA MET A 1 -6.99 15.58 -4.53
C MET A 1 -5.66 14.85 -4.33
N CYS A 2 -4.61 15.16 -5.09
CA CYS A 2 -3.30 14.52 -4.90
C CYS A 2 -2.53 14.94 -3.62
N ASP A 3 -2.92 16.02 -2.91
CA ASP A 3 -2.19 16.47 -1.70
C ASP A 3 -2.43 15.55 -0.51
N ALA A 4 -3.56 14.84 -0.50
CA ALA A 4 -3.89 13.83 0.49
C ALA A 4 -2.82 12.73 0.56
N TYR A 5 -2.22 12.35 -0.57
CA TYR A 5 -1.15 11.35 -0.59
C TYR A 5 0.09 11.80 0.18
N GLU A 6 0.49 13.06 0.03
CA GLU A 6 1.64 13.57 0.77
C GLU A 6 1.33 13.76 2.26
N VAL A 7 0.07 14.07 2.61
CA VAL A 7 -0.38 14.05 4.00
C VAL A 7 -0.23 12.65 4.58
N VAL A 8 -0.72 11.62 3.89
CA VAL A 8 -0.56 10.22 4.33
C VAL A 8 0.91 9.84 4.47
N GLY A 9 1.77 10.23 3.51
CA GLY A 9 3.21 9.98 3.60
C GLY A 9 3.88 10.67 4.80
N ARG A 10 3.48 11.91 5.12
CA ARG A 10 3.95 12.61 6.32
C ARG A 10 3.42 11.96 7.60
N THR A 11 2.16 11.54 7.62
CA THR A 11 1.57 10.82 8.74
C THR A 11 2.29 9.52 9.00
N HIS A 12 2.56 8.72 7.96
CA HIS A 12 3.39 7.50 8.05
C HIS A 12 4.72 7.79 8.77
N ASN A 13 5.46 8.79 8.31
CA ASN A 13 6.76 9.15 8.91
C ASN A 13 6.62 9.56 10.38
N ALA A 14 5.53 10.23 10.74
CA ALA A 14 5.26 10.66 12.11
C ALA A 14 4.98 9.50 13.08
N ILE A 15 4.51 8.34 12.60
CA ILE A 15 4.31 7.14 13.44
C ILE A 15 5.67 6.58 13.93
N GLY A 16 6.76 6.80 13.17
CA GLY A 16 8.11 6.44 13.59
C GLY A 16 8.40 4.93 13.56
N LEU A 17 7.60 4.13 12.85
CA LEU A 17 7.85 2.69 12.68
C LEU A 17 9.04 2.42 11.74
N THR A 18 9.25 3.28 10.75
CA THR A 18 10.31 3.15 9.74
C THR A 18 11.27 4.33 9.81
N GLY A 19 12.42 4.25 9.11
CA GLY A 19 13.17 5.45 8.75
C GLY A 19 12.31 6.39 7.87
N PRO A 20 12.66 7.69 7.75
CA PRO A 20 11.88 8.64 6.95
C PRO A 20 11.84 8.23 5.47
N VAL A 21 10.64 8.19 4.89
CA VAL A 21 10.42 7.97 3.46
C VAL A 21 9.92 9.28 2.84
N ASP A 22 10.54 9.72 1.74
CA ASP A 22 10.15 10.97 1.05
C ASP A 22 8.65 10.93 0.64
N PRO A 23 7.80 11.82 1.21
CA PRO A 23 6.35 11.82 1.00
C PRO A 23 5.92 12.46 -0.33
N THR A 24 6.84 13.02 -1.10
CA THR A 24 6.52 13.77 -2.32
C THR A 24 5.95 12.85 -3.40
N ARG A 25 4.80 13.23 -3.96
CA ARG A 25 4.21 12.54 -5.12
C ARG A 25 5.07 12.74 -6.37
N ARG A 26 4.99 11.81 -7.31
CA ARG A 26 5.81 11.83 -8.54
C ARG A 26 5.08 11.13 -9.69
N PRO A 27 5.49 11.34 -10.95
CA PRO A 27 4.85 10.71 -12.10
C PRO A 27 4.81 9.18 -11.99
N TYR A 28 3.70 8.59 -12.45
CA TYR A 28 3.60 7.15 -12.65
C TYR A 28 4.27 6.77 -13.96
N HIS A 29 5.52 6.31 -13.88
CA HIS A 29 6.39 6.08 -15.04
C HIS A 29 6.45 7.34 -15.93
N SER A 30 6.23 7.18 -17.24
CA SER A 30 6.19 8.28 -18.20
C SER A 30 4.82 8.99 -18.31
N ARG A 31 3.84 8.63 -17.47
CA ARG A 31 2.48 9.18 -17.55
C ARG A 31 2.32 10.43 -16.67
N PRO A 32 1.43 11.36 -17.02
CA PRO A 32 1.23 12.61 -16.28
C PRO A 32 0.40 12.44 -14.98
N PHE A 33 0.13 11.22 -14.54
CA PHE A 33 -0.57 10.94 -13.29
C PHE A 33 0.41 10.95 -12.12
N LEU A 34 0.12 11.71 -11.07
CA LEU A 34 0.95 11.77 -9.87
C LEU A 34 0.49 10.72 -8.86
N VAL A 35 1.42 9.86 -8.45
CA VAL A 35 1.21 8.82 -7.45
C VAL A 35 2.25 8.92 -6.35
N LEU A 36 1.97 8.29 -5.21
CA LEU A 36 2.90 8.26 -4.09
C LEU A 36 4.07 7.27 -4.34
N HIS A 37 3.87 6.28 -5.22
CA HIS A 37 4.69 5.06 -5.26
C HIS A 37 4.73 4.43 -3.86
N ALA A 38 3.53 4.03 -3.41
CA ALA A 38 3.26 3.59 -2.04
C ALA A 38 3.99 2.28 -1.67
N GLU A 39 4.44 1.50 -2.66
CA GLU A 39 5.24 0.30 -2.44
C GLU A 39 6.55 0.60 -1.69
N ARG A 40 7.07 1.82 -1.81
CA ARG A 40 8.24 2.29 -1.03
C ARG A 40 7.98 2.32 0.47
N PHE A 41 6.77 2.71 0.87
CA PHE A 41 6.35 2.76 2.27
C PHE A 41 6.06 1.35 2.78
N ALA A 42 5.37 0.53 1.99
CA ALA A 42 5.10 -0.87 2.31
C ALA A 42 6.40 -1.66 2.53
N ARG A 43 7.40 -1.49 1.65
CA ARG A 43 8.71 -2.13 1.80
C ARG A 43 9.42 -1.69 3.08
N ALA A 44 9.41 -0.40 3.39
CA ALA A 44 10.00 0.11 4.63
C ALA A 44 9.32 -0.49 5.88
N LEU A 45 8.00 -0.69 5.86
CA LEU A 45 7.29 -1.36 6.96
C LEU A 45 7.66 -2.83 7.07
N LEU A 46 7.79 -3.54 5.95
CA LEU A 46 8.16 -4.96 5.95
C LEU A 46 9.56 -5.20 6.54
N GLU A 47 10.48 -4.26 6.34
CA GLU A 47 11.80 -4.31 6.95
C GLU A 47 11.74 -4.27 8.49
N THR A 48 10.66 -3.71 9.07
CA THR A 48 10.47 -3.61 10.53
C THR A 48 9.88 -4.88 11.16
N VAL A 49 9.32 -5.79 10.36
CA VAL A 49 8.72 -7.03 10.88
C VAL A 49 9.81 -7.96 11.38
N THR A 50 9.87 -8.21 12.69
CA THR A 50 10.94 -9.04 13.29
C THR A 50 10.59 -10.51 13.44
N ASP A 51 9.30 -10.86 13.45
CA ASP A 51 8.84 -12.24 13.60
C ASP A 51 9.22 -13.06 12.34
N PRO A 52 10.01 -14.14 12.48
CA PRO A 52 10.45 -14.94 11.34
C PRO A 52 9.29 -15.58 10.56
N ARG A 53 8.27 -16.06 11.27
CA ARG A 53 7.10 -16.68 10.65
C ARG A 53 6.32 -15.66 9.83
N LEU A 54 6.16 -14.43 10.34
CA LEU A 54 5.49 -13.37 9.60
C LEU A 54 6.30 -12.90 8.38
N ARG A 55 7.64 -12.88 8.45
CA ARG A 55 8.51 -12.53 7.32
C ARG A 55 8.45 -13.53 6.16
N GLU A 56 8.16 -14.80 6.46
CA GLU A 56 8.03 -15.85 5.45
C GLU A 56 6.67 -15.85 4.74
N LEU A 57 5.68 -15.12 5.26
CA LEU A 57 4.37 -15.02 4.62
C LEU A 57 4.43 -14.17 3.35
N PRO A 58 3.68 -14.55 2.30
CA PRO A 58 3.56 -13.73 1.09
C PRO A 58 2.82 -12.41 1.41
N LEU A 59 3.11 -11.37 0.62
CA LEU A 59 2.37 -10.10 0.69
C LEU A 59 1.01 -10.26 0.04
N THR A 60 0.02 -10.66 0.82
CA THR A 60 -1.35 -10.91 0.37
C THR A 60 -2.34 -9.95 1.03
N GLY A 61 -3.49 -9.75 0.40
CA GLY A 61 -4.57 -8.90 0.91
C GLY A 61 -4.89 -7.67 0.05
N GLY A 62 -4.31 -7.55 -1.13
CA GLY A 62 -4.72 -6.54 -2.12
C GLY A 62 -5.83 -7.07 -3.02
N VAL A 63 -6.90 -6.32 -3.20
CA VAL A 63 -8.00 -6.68 -4.12
C VAL A 63 -7.51 -6.84 -5.57
N ASP A 64 -6.52 -6.04 -5.98
CA ASP A 64 -5.91 -6.10 -7.32
C ASP A 64 -5.15 -7.42 -7.58
N GLN A 65 -4.91 -8.25 -6.54
CA GLN A 65 -4.35 -9.61 -6.72
C GLN A 65 -5.36 -10.58 -7.35
N TRP A 66 -6.66 -10.27 -7.28
CA TRP A 66 -7.74 -11.13 -7.74
C TRP A 66 -8.44 -10.59 -8.99
N ALA A 67 -8.64 -9.27 -9.04
CA ALA A 67 -9.31 -8.65 -10.17
C ALA A 67 -8.79 -7.23 -10.39
N ASP A 68 -8.40 -6.94 -11.62
CA ASP A 68 -8.19 -5.58 -12.11
C ASP A 68 -9.55 -5.00 -12.53
N SER A 69 -10.41 -4.74 -11.53
CA SER A 69 -11.78 -4.27 -11.73
C SER A 69 -12.10 -3.12 -10.79
N THR A 70 -12.24 -1.93 -11.35
CA THR A 70 -12.67 -0.75 -10.60
C THR A 70 -14.05 -0.97 -9.96
N ASP A 71 -14.96 -1.70 -10.61
CA ASP A 71 -16.29 -2.00 -10.08
C ASP A 71 -16.23 -2.81 -8.77
N LEU A 72 -15.19 -3.64 -8.61
CA LEU A 72 -14.97 -4.40 -7.38
C LEU A 72 -14.59 -3.48 -6.21
N LEU A 73 -13.94 -2.34 -6.48
CA LEU A 73 -13.57 -1.36 -5.44
C LEU A 73 -14.80 -0.71 -4.80
N ASP A 74 -15.93 -0.66 -5.51
CA ASP A 74 -17.20 -0.14 -4.98
C ASP A 74 -17.97 -1.18 -4.15
N ARG A 75 -17.46 -2.41 -4.02
CA ARG A 75 -18.11 -3.55 -3.35
C ARG A 75 -17.29 -4.04 -2.16
N GLN A 76 -17.33 -3.29 -1.06
CA GLN A 76 -16.56 -3.58 0.16
C GLN A 76 -16.71 -5.03 0.65
N ASP A 77 -17.92 -5.60 0.63
CA ASP A 77 -18.14 -6.99 1.04
C ASP A 77 -17.40 -8.00 0.16
N ALA A 78 -17.32 -7.72 -1.15
CA ALA A 78 -16.61 -8.56 -2.11
C ALA A 78 -15.09 -8.41 -1.98
N ILE A 79 -14.60 -7.19 -1.66
CA ILE A 79 -13.18 -6.97 -1.32
C ILE A 79 -12.80 -7.82 -0.10
N ASN A 80 -13.57 -7.73 0.98
CA ASN A 80 -13.29 -8.47 2.21
C ASN A 80 -13.30 -9.99 1.96
N ALA A 81 -14.32 -10.50 1.26
CA ALA A 81 -14.41 -11.92 0.92
C ALA A 81 -13.23 -12.42 0.05
N ALA A 82 -12.75 -11.59 -0.87
CA ALA A 82 -11.58 -11.92 -1.68
C ALA A 82 -10.28 -11.95 -0.85
N VAL A 83 -10.14 -11.05 0.12
CA VAL A 83 -9.00 -11.03 1.05
C VAL A 83 -9.01 -12.28 1.94
N ASP A 84 -10.16 -12.63 2.51
CA ASP A 84 -10.32 -13.79 3.40
C ASP A 84 -10.00 -15.12 2.70
N ALA A 85 -10.21 -15.22 1.38
CA ALA A 85 -9.90 -16.43 0.62
C ALA A 85 -8.39 -16.72 0.46
N ILE A 86 -7.50 -15.79 0.87
CA ILE A 86 -6.03 -15.97 0.78
C ILE A 86 -5.40 -16.49 2.08
N VAL A 87 -6.09 -16.38 3.22
CA VAL A 87 -5.55 -16.68 4.57
C VAL A 87 -6.09 -18.02 5.07
#